data_AF-I3WS72-F1
#
_entry.id   AF-I3WS72-F1
#
_cell.length_a   1.000
_cell.length_b   1.000
_cell.length_c   1.000
_cell.angle_alpha   90.00
_cell.angle_beta   90.00
_cell.angle_gamma   90.00
#
_symmetry.space_group_name_H-M   'P 1'
#
loop_
_entity.id
_entity.type
_entity.pdbx_description
1 polymer ?
#
loop_
_entity_poly.entity_id
_entity_poly.type
_entity_poly.pdbx_seq_one_letter_code
_entity_poly.pdbx_strand_id
1 'polypeptide(L)'
;VNLEITQAVEGEGYFYAPDPSSQKACTIGGNVAENSGGPHTLVYGVTTNHILGFEAVMPDGEIIMFGGKEADLPGYDLKGLLTGSEGTMVLVTRIIVRLMRKPEVVKTLLAIYDRTEDAGNTVAQITARSITPAAIEMLDGVMLRMVEDWIHAGYPKDAAAVLLIELEGLQETVEEQVAEIREACLASRAREVRVAKDAGERELLWKGRKNAFGAVGRVSPYYYVQDGVVPRTKIAVTLAKI
;
A
#
# COMPACT_ATOMS: atom_id res chain seq x y z
N VAL A 1 15.51 9.83 -3.23
CA VAL A 1 14.80 8.56 -2.89
C VAL A 1 13.33 8.88 -2.59
N ASN A 2 12.37 7.97 -2.84
CA ASN A 2 10.93 8.25 -2.63
C ASN A 2 10.63 8.78 -1.21
N LEU A 3 11.11 8.08 -0.17
CA LEU A 3 10.83 8.44 1.22
C LEU A 3 11.36 9.83 1.61
N GLU A 4 12.44 10.29 0.98
CA GLU A 4 13.03 11.61 1.25
C GLU A 4 12.06 12.76 0.90
N ILE A 5 11.11 12.54 -0.02
CA ILE A 5 10.09 13.54 -0.34
C ILE A 5 9.20 13.80 0.88
N THR A 6 8.70 12.74 1.51
CA THR A 6 7.89 12.86 2.72
C THR A 6 8.69 13.50 3.85
N GLN A 7 9.93 13.05 4.07
CA GLN A 7 10.81 13.61 5.11
C GLN A 7 11.08 15.11 4.90
N ALA A 8 11.21 15.57 3.65
CA ALA A 8 11.45 16.97 3.33
C ALA A 8 10.27 17.90 3.67
N VAL A 9 9.03 17.37 3.72
CA VAL A 9 7.81 18.17 3.92
C VAL A 9 7.05 17.83 5.20
N GLU A 10 7.58 16.90 6.00
CA GLU A 10 6.86 16.33 7.14
C GLU A 10 6.54 17.37 8.24
N GLY A 11 7.41 18.37 8.39
CA GLY A 11 7.28 19.47 9.35
C GLY A 11 6.16 20.47 9.00
N GLU A 12 5.70 20.44 7.75
CA GLU A 12 4.59 21.28 7.26
C GLU A 12 3.24 20.55 7.32
N GLY A 13 3.20 19.32 7.86
CA GLY A 13 1.98 18.52 7.96
C GLY A 13 1.59 17.83 6.66
N TYR A 14 2.54 17.66 5.71
CA TYR A 14 2.32 16.99 4.44
C TYR A 14 3.11 15.67 4.31
N PHE A 15 2.76 14.87 3.31
CA PHE A 15 3.51 13.69 2.89
C PHE A 15 3.29 13.41 1.39
N TYR A 16 4.16 12.60 0.79
CA TYR A 16 3.96 12.02 -0.54
C TYR A 16 3.36 10.61 -0.39
N ALA A 17 2.21 10.37 -1.04
CA ALA A 17 1.38 9.21 -0.72
C ALA A 17 1.83 7.86 -1.29
N PRO A 18 2.32 7.75 -2.54
CA PRO A 18 2.79 6.47 -3.07
C PRO A 18 3.93 5.90 -2.24
N ASP A 19 3.68 4.76 -1.59
CA ASP A 19 4.53 4.19 -0.55
C ASP A 19 5.00 2.75 -0.86
N PRO A 20 5.65 2.49 -2.01
CA PRO A 20 6.11 1.15 -2.37
C PRO A 20 6.93 0.53 -1.24
N SER A 21 6.94 -0.81 -1.14
CA SER A 21 7.73 -1.50 -0.12
C SER A 21 9.22 -1.15 -0.19
N SER A 22 9.70 -0.77 -1.38
CA SER A 22 11.06 -0.30 -1.66
C SER A 22 11.28 1.21 -1.41
N GLN A 23 10.33 1.97 -0.84
CA GLN A 23 10.38 3.44 -0.68
C GLN A 23 11.67 4.00 -0.06
N LYS A 24 12.39 3.20 0.72
CA LYS A 24 13.70 3.54 1.32
C LYS A 24 14.87 3.50 0.34
N ALA A 25 14.66 2.96 -0.86
CA ALA A 25 15.69 2.71 -1.87
C ALA A 25 15.27 3.14 -3.28
N CYS A 26 13.97 3.05 -3.63
CA CYS A 26 13.52 3.44 -4.96
C CYS A 26 13.63 4.96 -5.18
N THR A 27 13.90 5.35 -6.42
CA THR A 27 13.95 6.75 -6.83
C THR A 27 12.57 7.21 -7.32
N ILE A 28 12.31 8.50 -7.26
CA ILE A 28 11.05 9.05 -7.76
C ILE A 28 10.91 8.90 -9.29
N GLY A 29 12.02 8.97 -10.04
CA GLY A 29 12.04 8.69 -11.47
C GLY A 29 11.69 7.23 -11.79
N GLY A 30 12.23 6.27 -11.02
CA GLY A 30 11.85 4.86 -11.15
C GLY A 30 10.37 4.64 -10.83
N ASN A 31 9.85 5.28 -9.79
CA ASN A 31 8.42 5.19 -9.49
C ASN A 31 7.53 5.73 -10.63
N VAL A 32 7.93 6.80 -11.30
CA VAL A 32 7.22 7.32 -12.48
C VAL A 32 7.33 6.34 -13.64
N ALA A 33 8.51 5.79 -13.90
CA ALA A 33 8.73 4.82 -14.96
C ALA A 33 7.89 3.54 -14.77
N GLU A 34 7.73 3.07 -13.54
CA GLU A 34 6.99 1.84 -13.20
C GLU A 34 5.52 2.08 -12.80
N ASN A 35 5.08 3.34 -12.78
CA ASN A 35 3.80 3.76 -12.19
C ASN A 35 3.56 3.12 -10.80
N SER A 36 4.56 3.16 -9.92
CA SER A 36 4.58 2.35 -8.69
C SER A 36 3.39 2.64 -7.78
N GLY A 37 2.85 1.58 -7.18
CA GLY A 37 1.90 1.65 -6.08
C GLY A 37 2.54 1.30 -4.72
N GLY A 38 1.70 1.17 -3.72
CA GLY A 38 2.03 0.66 -2.39
C GLY A 38 0.78 0.18 -1.63
N PRO A 39 0.92 -0.18 -0.35
CA PRO A 39 -0.22 -0.56 0.50
C PRO A 39 -1.36 0.46 0.50
N HIS A 40 -1.03 1.76 0.40
CA HIS A 40 -2.03 2.83 0.47
C HIS A 40 -2.65 3.22 -0.88
N THR A 41 -2.38 2.43 -1.94
CA THR A 41 -2.98 2.64 -3.27
C THR A 41 -4.51 2.65 -3.26
N LEU A 42 -5.12 1.95 -2.30
CA LEU A 42 -6.57 1.83 -2.22
C LEU A 42 -7.27 3.18 -2.05
N VAL A 43 -6.70 4.08 -1.24
CA VAL A 43 -7.25 5.43 -1.01
C VAL A 43 -6.57 6.48 -1.88
N TYR A 44 -5.25 6.36 -2.11
CA TYR A 44 -4.49 7.41 -2.79
C TYR A 44 -4.24 7.16 -4.27
N GLY A 45 -4.49 5.96 -4.77
CA GLY A 45 -4.04 5.57 -6.10
C GLY A 45 -2.53 5.35 -6.18
N VAL A 46 -2.03 5.26 -7.41
CA VAL A 46 -0.63 4.96 -7.72
C VAL A 46 0.13 6.23 -8.11
N THR A 47 1.41 6.09 -8.47
CA THR A 47 2.27 7.22 -8.81
C THR A 47 1.63 8.19 -9.81
N THR A 48 0.98 7.72 -10.87
CA THR A 48 0.31 8.61 -11.86
C THR A 48 -0.72 9.56 -11.25
N ASN A 49 -1.36 9.22 -10.13
CA ASN A 49 -2.33 10.08 -9.44
C ASN A 49 -1.67 11.24 -8.69
N HIS A 50 -0.36 11.13 -8.42
CA HIS A 50 0.42 12.07 -7.63
C HIS A 50 1.48 12.82 -8.44
N ILE A 51 1.51 12.66 -9.76
CA ILE A 51 2.37 13.43 -10.64
C ILE A 51 1.58 14.54 -11.30
N LEU A 52 1.98 15.79 -11.06
CA LEU A 52 1.40 16.98 -11.70
C LEU A 52 2.12 17.32 -13.01
N GLY A 53 3.43 17.05 -13.05
CA GLY A 53 4.24 17.18 -14.25
C GLY A 53 5.67 16.68 -14.06
N PHE A 54 6.42 16.57 -15.15
CA PHE A 54 7.84 16.23 -15.12
C PHE A 54 8.59 16.75 -16.34
N GLU A 55 9.88 17.03 -16.13
CA GLU A 55 10.88 17.24 -17.17
C GLU A 55 11.40 15.88 -17.63
N ALA A 56 11.49 15.69 -18.95
CA ALA A 56 11.95 14.45 -19.56
C ALA A 56 12.83 14.71 -20.78
N VAL A 57 13.81 13.83 -20.99
CA VAL A 57 14.63 13.77 -22.20
C VAL A 57 14.02 12.76 -23.17
N MET A 58 13.72 13.23 -24.38
CA MET A 58 13.21 12.45 -25.50
C MET A 58 14.32 11.62 -26.17
N PRO A 59 13.99 10.61 -27.00
CA PRO A 59 15.00 9.78 -27.67
C PRO A 59 15.97 10.54 -28.58
N ASP A 60 15.57 11.69 -29.11
CA ASP A 60 16.40 12.58 -29.93
C ASP A 60 17.22 13.60 -29.09
N GLY A 61 17.08 13.57 -27.77
CA GLY A 61 17.77 14.46 -26.84
C GLY A 61 17.00 15.74 -26.52
N GLU A 62 15.81 15.97 -27.09
CA GLU A 62 14.98 17.12 -26.73
C GLU A 62 14.56 17.04 -25.25
N ILE A 63 14.59 18.17 -24.55
CA ILE A 63 14.14 18.28 -23.15
C ILE A 63 12.76 18.93 -23.15
N ILE A 64 11.74 18.18 -22.72
CA ILE A 64 10.35 18.62 -22.71
C ILE A 64 9.80 18.59 -21.28
N MET A 65 9.02 19.61 -20.92
CA MET A 65 8.19 19.61 -19.72
C MET A 65 6.78 19.11 -20.06
N PHE A 66 6.37 18.01 -19.44
CA PHE A 66 5.01 17.48 -19.53
C PHE A 66 4.24 17.84 -18.26
N GLY A 67 3.02 18.38 -18.41
CA GLY A 67 2.23 18.82 -17.25
C GLY A 67 2.74 20.13 -16.64
N GLY A 68 2.46 20.35 -15.35
CA GLY A 68 2.75 21.61 -14.68
C GLY A 68 2.48 21.55 -13.17
N LYS A 69 2.29 22.71 -12.55
CA LYS A 69 1.84 22.78 -11.14
C LYS A 69 0.32 22.68 -11.02
N GLU A 70 -0.37 22.93 -12.13
CA GLU A 70 -1.80 22.90 -12.29
C GLU A 70 -2.29 21.45 -12.32
N ALA A 71 -3.43 21.19 -11.67
CA ALA A 71 -3.99 19.85 -11.58
C ALA A 71 -4.55 19.35 -12.92
N ASP A 72 -5.02 20.27 -13.77
CA ASP A 72 -5.60 19.98 -15.07
C ASP A 72 -5.16 21.06 -16.07
N LEU A 73 -4.68 20.61 -17.24
CA LEU A 73 -4.16 21.45 -18.31
C LEU A 73 -4.87 21.06 -19.61
N PRO A 74 -5.18 22.03 -20.49
CA PRO A 74 -5.84 21.73 -21.75
C PRO A 74 -4.96 20.85 -22.64
N GLY A 75 -5.58 19.91 -23.38
CA GLY A 75 -4.90 19.04 -24.34
C GLY A 75 -4.88 17.58 -23.92
N TYR A 76 -3.92 16.82 -24.45
CA TYR A 76 -3.77 15.40 -24.15
C TYR A 76 -3.01 15.17 -22.84
N ASP A 77 -3.39 14.12 -22.11
CA ASP A 77 -2.68 13.70 -20.90
C ASP A 77 -1.37 12.94 -21.24
N LEU A 78 -0.39 13.65 -21.82
CA LEU A 78 0.90 13.07 -22.17
C LEU A 78 1.70 12.64 -20.94
N LYS A 79 1.55 13.33 -19.80
CA LYS A 79 2.16 12.89 -18.53
C LYS A 79 1.63 11.52 -18.10
N GLY A 80 0.32 11.28 -18.25
CA GLY A 80 -0.31 10.00 -17.94
C GLY A 80 0.11 8.90 -18.90
N LEU A 81 0.24 9.20 -20.19
CA LEU A 81 0.75 8.26 -21.20
C LEU A 81 2.18 7.80 -20.91
N LEU A 82 3.04 8.73 -20.50
CA LEU A 82 4.47 8.49 -20.31
C LEU A 82 4.82 7.92 -18.93
N THR A 83 3.94 8.08 -17.94
CA THR A 83 4.05 7.41 -16.63
C THR A 83 3.75 5.92 -16.80
N GLY A 84 4.61 5.04 -16.30
CA GLY A 84 4.50 3.61 -16.57
C GLY A 84 5.17 3.15 -17.87
N SER A 85 5.92 4.03 -18.55
CA SER A 85 6.64 3.67 -19.79
C SER A 85 7.90 2.85 -19.58
N GLU A 86 8.29 2.56 -18.34
CA GLU A 86 9.50 1.79 -17.99
C GLU A 86 10.79 2.37 -18.60
N GLY A 87 10.81 3.69 -18.86
CA GLY A 87 11.94 4.37 -19.50
C GLY A 87 12.10 4.08 -21.00
N THR A 88 11.13 3.39 -21.62
CA THR A 88 11.19 3.03 -23.06
C THR A 88 10.85 4.20 -23.98
N MET A 89 10.13 5.20 -23.47
CA MET A 89 9.70 6.36 -24.25
C MET A 89 10.46 7.64 -23.90
N VAL A 90 10.79 7.83 -22.62
CA VAL A 90 11.40 9.06 -22.10
C VAL A 90 12.29 8.77 -20.88
N LEU A 91 13.29 9.62 -20.67
CA LEU A 91 14.10 9.63 -19.44
C LEU A 91 13.68 10.80 -18.55
N VAL A 92 13.04 10.51 -17.40
CA VAL A 92 12.53 11.53 -16.48
C VAL A 92 13.66 12.12 -15.62
N THR A 93 13.81 13.45 -15.61
CA THR A 93 14.90 14.16 -14.93
C THR A 93 14.45 15.01 -13.74
N ARG A 94 13.23 15.56 -13.76
CA ARG A 94 12.64 16.35 -12.66
C ARG A 94 11.15 16.10 -12.58
N ILE A 95 10.58 16.16 -11.37
CA ILE A 95 9.20 15.77 -11.14
C ILE A 95 8.53 16.79 -10.22
N ILE A 96 7.31 17.19 -10.58
CA ILE A 96 6.39 17.98 -9.76
C ILE A 96 5.37 17.00 -9.19
N VAL A 97 5.41 16.79 -7.88
CA VAL A 97 4.51 15.86 -7.19
C VAL A 97 3.37 16.60 -6.48
N ARG A 98 2.24 15.91 -6.35
CA ARG A 98 1.15 16.27 -5.45
C ARG A 98 1.49 15.77 -4.04
N LEU A 99 1.34 16.65 -3.05
CA LEU A 99 1.48 16.30 -1.64
C LEU A 99 0.10 16.17 -1.00
N MET A 100 -0.01 15.26 -0.03
CA MET A 100 -1.22 14.99 0.74
C MET A 100 -1.06 15.54 2.16
N ARG A 101 -2.16 15.98 2.77
CA ARG A 101 -2.15 16.38 4.19
C ARG A 101 -2.14 15.15 5.07
N LYS A 102 -1.33 15.18 6.12
CA LYS A 102 -1.33 14.12 7.15
C LYS A 102 -2.74 14.01 7.77
N PRO A 103 -3.26 12.79 7.94
CA PRO A 103 -4.53 12.57 8.63
C PRO A 103 -4.42 12.95 10.11
N GLU A 104 -5.57 13.23 10.74
CA GLU A 104 -5.64 13.55 12.17
C GLU A 104 -5.32 12.31 13.01
N VAL A 105 -5.91 11.17 12.66
CA VAL A 105 -5.64 9.89 13.31
C VAL A 105 -5.42 8.77 12.31
N VAL A 106 -4.62 7.78 12.72
CA VAL A 106 -4.44 6.51 12.02
C VAL A 106 -4.69 5.38 13.03
N LYS A 107 -5.49 4.39 12.66
CA LYS A 107 -5.76 3.19 13.44
C LYS A 107 -5.45 1.95 12.62
N THR A 108 -4.78 0.99 13.24
CA THR A 108 -4.40 -0.26 12.60
C THR A 108 -5.03 -1.43 13.35
N LEU A 109 -5.73 -2.30 12.63
CA LEU A 109 -6.34 -3.51 13.16
C LEU A 109 -5.58 -4.73 12.64
N LEU A 110 -5.40 -5.73 13.50
CA LEU A 110 -4.94 -7.07 13.17
C LEU A 110 -6.11 -8.04 13.37
N ALA A 111 -6.71 -8.51 12.28
CA ALA A 111 -7.73 -9.56 12.32
C ALA A 111 -7.10 -10.92 12.04
N ILE A 112 -7.41 -11.91 12.86
CA ILE A 112 -6.74 -13.22 12.87
C ILE A 112 -7.74 -14.30 12.47
N TYR A 113 -7.34 -15.19 11.57
CA TYR A 113 -8.22 -16.19 10.97
C TYR A 113 -7.62 -17.60 11.03
N ASP A 114 -8.48 -18.59 11.25
CA ASP A 114 -8.13 -20.01 11.19
C ASP A 114 -8.28 -20.59 9.76
N ARG A 115 -8.78 -19.79 8.81
CA ARG A 115 -8.87 -20.13 7.38
C ARG A 115 -8.54 -18.92 6.50
N THR A 116 -7.76 -19.13 5.44
CA THR A 116 -7.39 -18.07 4.49
C THR A 116 -8.60 -17.53 3.71
N GLU A 117 -9.60 -18.38 3.41
CA GLU A 117 -10.81 -17.94 2.70
C GLU A 117 -11.62 -16.92 3.50
N ASP A 118 -11.64 -17.06 4.83
CA ASP A 118 -12.38 -16.18 5.74
C ASP A 118 -11.77 -14.77 5.78
N ALA A 119 -10.44 -14.67 5.69
CA ALA A 119 -9.75 -13.39 5.45
C ALA A 119 -10.16 -12.79 4.09
N GLY A 120 -10.17 -13.58 3.02
CA GLY A 120 -10.65 -13.12 1.70
C GLY A 120 -12.11 -12.65 1.69
N ASN A 121 -12.99 -13.33 2.43
CA ASN A 121 -14.41 -12.97 2.58
C ASN A 121 -14.56 -11.61 3.30
N THR A 122 -13.68 -11.32 4.27
CA THR A 122 -13.67 -10.04 4.98
C THR A 122 -13.46 -8.87 4.04
N VAL A 123 -12.58 -9.00 3.04
CA VAL A 123 -12.34 -7.93 2.04
C VAL A 123 -13.62 -7.60 1.26
N ALA A 124 -14.39 -8.63 0.89
CA ALA A 124 -15.68 -8.44 0.21
C ALA A 124 -16.72 -7.81 1.15
N GLN A 125 -16.75 -8.20 2.43
CA GLN A 125 -17.65 -7.62 3.44
C GLN A 125 -17.37 -6.13 3.68
N ILE A 126 -16.10 -5.75 3.84
CA ILE A 126 -15.69 -4.34 3.98
C ILE A 126 -16.13 -3.54 2.75
N THR A 127 -15.88 -4.07 1.55
CA THR A 127 -16.31 -3.44 0.30
C THR A 127 -17.83 -3.28 0.22
N ALA A 128 -18.60 -4.29 0.64
CA ALA A 128 -20.07 -4.25 0.64
C ALA A 128 -20.65 -3.22 1.62
N ARG A 129 -19.90 -2.86 2.67
CA ARG A 129 -20.24 -1.79 3.62
C ARG A 129 -19.85 -0.39 3.13
N SER A 130 -19.31 -0.27 1.91
CA SER A 130 -18.82 1.00 1.34
C SER A 130 -17.70 1.67 2.14
N ILE A 131 -16.97 0.89 2.95
CA ILE A 131 -15.80 1.37 3.67
C ILE A 131 -14.58 1.19 2.77
N THR A 132 -13.76 2.22 2.65
CA THR A 132 -12.47 2.16 1.94
C THR A 132 -11.35 2.38 2.95
N PRO A 133 -10.75 1.31 3.49
CA PRO A 133 -9.60 1.44 4.38
C PRO A 133 -8.41 2.04 3.63
N ALA A 134 -7.54 2.72 4.35
CA ALA A 134 -6.27 3.24 3.84
C ALA A 134 -5.41 2.10 3.26
N ALA A 135 -5.38 0.96 3.95
CA ALA A 135 -4.76 -0.27 3.45
C ALA A 135 -5.47 -1.52 3.99
N ILE A 136 -5.41 -2.61 3.21
CA ILE A 136 -5.80 -3.96 3.64
C ILE A 136 -4.75 -4.94 3.11
N GLU A 137 -3.95 -5.49 4.01
CA GLU A 137 -2.83 -6.36 3.69
C GLU A 137 -3.01 -7.75 4.32
N MET A 138 -2.70 -8.81 3.58
CA MET A 138 -2.81 -10.19 4.08
C MET A 138 -1.42 -10.83 4.22
N LEU A 139 -1.25 -11.62 5.28
CA LEU A 139 -0.16 -12.58 5.40
C LEU A 139 -0.76 -13.96 5.69
N ASP A 140 -0.34 -14.98 4.96
CA ASP A 140 -0.74 -16.37 5.22
C ASP A 140 0.09 -16.99 6.35
N GLY A 141 -0.31 -18.17 6.82
CA GLY A 141 0.35 -18.86 7.93
C GLY A 141 1.83 -19.15 7.68
N VAL A 142 2.23 -19.40 6.43
CA VAL A 142 3.63 -19.66 6.07
C VAL A 142 4.46 -18.39 6.26
N MET A 143 4.01 -17.28 5.67
CA MET A 143 4.65 -15.98 5.79
C MET A 143 4.67 -15.49 7.25
N LEU A 144 3.58 -15.70 7.99
CA LEU A 144 3.47 -15.31 9.40
C LEU A 144 4.57 -15.94 10.25
N ARG A 145 4.81 -17.25 10.11
CA ARG A 145 5.88 -17.95 10.83
C ARG A 145 7.24 -17.38 10.47
N MET A 146 7.54 -17.19 9.18
CA MET A 146 8.82 -16.66 8.72
C MET A 146 9.08 -15.24 9.23
N VAL A 147 8.06 -14.37 9.19
CA VAL A 147 8.16 -13.00 9.71
C VAL A 147 8.35 -13.02 11.21
N GLU A 148 7.58 -13.82 11.94
CA GLU A 148 7.63 -13.84 13.40
C GLU A 148 8.91 -14.48 13.95
N ASP A 149 9.53 -15.43 13.24
CA ASP A 149 10.83 -16.02 13.61
C ASP A 149 12.00 -15.03 13.56
N TRP A 150 11.83 -13.86 12.92
CA TRP A 150 12.89 -12.87 12.76
C TRP A 150 12.51 -11.47 13.24
N ILE A 151 11.38 -10.94 12.78
CA ILE A 151 10.95 -9.57 13.08
C ILE A 151 10.29 -9.48 14.46
N HIS A 152 9.65 -10.55 14.93
CA HIS A 152 8.87 -10.59 16.17
C HIS A 152 7.81 -9.48 16.17
N ALA A 153 6.98 -9.46 15.12
CA ALA A 153 5.99 -8.40 14.90
C ALA A 153 4.76 -8.53 15.81
N GLY A 154 4.65 -9.64 16.56
CA GLY A 154 3.50 -9.95 17.40
C GLY A 154 2.41 -10.72 16.67
N TYR A 155 2.74 -11.33 15.53
CA TYR A 155 1.80 -12.13 14.76
C TYR A 155 1.63 -13.54 15.35
N PRO A 156 0.40 -14.07 15.41
CA PRO A 156 0.16 -15.43 15.88
C PRO A 156 0.68 -16.47 14.87
N LYS A 157 1.68 -17.27 15.27
CA LYS A 157 2.29 -18.31 14.42
C LYS A 157 1.35 -19.47 14.05
N ASP A 158 0.28 -19.64 14.82
CA ASP A 158 -0.72 -20.69 14.66
C ASP A 158 -1.90 -20.27 13.75
N ALA A 159 -1.98 -19.01 13.33
CA ALA A 159 -3.04 -18.54 12.45
C ALA A 159 -2.83 -19.01 11.01
N ALA A 160 -3.93 -19.28 10.30
CA ALA A 160 -3.89 -19.60 8.88
C ALA A 160 -3.70 -18.33 8.02
N ALA A 161 -4.24 -17.20 8.47
CA ALA A 161 -4.02 -15.90 7.86
C ALA A 161 -4.26 -14.77 8.88
N VAL A 162 -3.68 -13.61 8.60
CA VAL A 162 -4.06 -12.35 9.24
C VAL A 162 -4.37 -11.30 8.19
N LEU A 163 -5.27 -10.39 8.53
CA LEU A 163 -5.43 -9.11 7.84
C LEU A 163 -4.89 -7.99 8.71
N LEU A 164 -4.03 -7.18 8.12
CA LEU A 164 -3.60 -5.89 8.64
C LEU A 164 -4.42 -4.81 7.93
N ILE A 165 -5.30 -4.14 8.67
CA ILE A 165 -6.24 -3.16 8.12
C ILE A 165 -5.91 -1.80 8.72
N GLU A 166 -5.72 -0.80 7.87
CA GLU A 166 -5.43 0.56 8.30
C GLU A 166 -6.56 1.51 7.92
N LEU A 167 -6.96 2.35 8.87
CA LEU A 167 -7.92 3.43 8.71
C LEU A 167 -7.24 4.74 9.08
N GLU A 168 -7.56 5.80 8.34
CA GLU A 168 -7.06 7.13 8.62
C GLU A 168 -8.08 8.20 8.25
N GLY A 169 -8.02 9.34 8.93
CA GLY A 169 -8.95 10.44 8.71
C GLY A 169 -9.20 11.23 9.99
N LEU A 170 -10.41 11.78 10.10
CA LEU A 170 -10.91 12.45 11.30
C LEU A 170 -11.21 11.43 12.39
N GLN A 171 -11.02 11.81 13.65
CA GLN A 171 -11.12 10.88 14.78
C GLN A 171 -12.48 10.18 14.85
N GLU A 172 -13.58 10.93 14.73
CA GLU A 172 -14.93 10.39 14.86
C GLU A 172 -15.27 9.40 13.75
N THR A 173 -14.87 9.70 12.50
CA THR A 173 -15.08 8.81 11.35
C THR A 173 -14.27 7.52 11.49
N VAL A 174 -13.02 7.62 11.93
CA VAL A 174 -12.16 6.44 12.09
C VAL A 174 -12.68 5.55 13.23
N GLU A 175 -13.16 6.12 14.34
CA GLU A 175 -13.73 5.33 15.45
C GLU A 175 -15.00 4.56 15.02
N GLU A 176 -15.89 5.18 14.25
CA GLU A 176 -17.06 4.52 13.67
C GLU A 176 -16.66 3.39 12.70
N GLN A 177 -15.73 3.67 11.79
CA GLN A 177 -15.24 2.68 10.83
C GLN A 177 -14.50 1.51 11.51
N VAL A 178 -13.78 1.74 12.61
CA VAL A 178 -13.14 0.68 13.40
C VAL A 178 -14.19 -0.31 13.91
N ALA A 179 -15.32 0.18 14.43
CA ALA A 179 -16.40 -0.67 14.89
C ALA A 179 -17.01 -1.48 13.73
N GLU A 180 -17.29 -0.83 12.59
CA GLU A 180 -17.85 -1.51 11.43
C GLU A 180 -16.89 -2.55 10.83
N ILE A 181 -15.59 -2.27 10.76
CA ILE A 181 -14.60 -3.23 10.27
C ILE A 181 -14.49 -4.42 11.23
N ARG A 182 -14.51 -4.19 12.54
CA ARG A 182 -14.51 -5.27 13.52
C ARG A 182 -15.70 -6.20 13.30
N GLU A 183 -16.90 -5.65 13.12
CA GLU A 183 -18.09 -6.44 12.81
C GLU A 183 -17.97 -7.19 11.48
N ALA A 184 -17.31 -6.62 10.46
CA ALA A 184 -17.08 -7.28 9.17
C ALA A 184 -16.12 -8.47 9.31
N CYS A 185 -15.08 -8.32 10.12
CA CYS A 185 -14.12 -9.37 10.44
C CYS A 185 -14.79 -10.51 11.19
N LEU A 186 -15.57 -10.20 12.24
CA LEU A 186 -16.27 -11.20 13.06
C LEU A 186 -17.36 -11.94 12.25
N ALA A 187 -18.13 -11.23 11.41
CA ALA A 187 -19.10 -11.84 10.51
C ALA A 187 -18.44 -12.80 9.50
N SER A 188 -17.14 -12.59 9.22
CA SER A 188 -16.31 -13.43 8.38
C SER A 188 -15.45 -14.40 9.19
N ARG A 189 -15.83 -14.71 10.44
CA ARG A 189 -15.17 -15.70 11.31
C ARG A 189 -13.72 -15.37 11.71
N ALA A 190 -13.37 -14.09 11.81
CA ALA A 190 -12.14 -13.73 12.53
C ALA A 190 -12.23 -14.25 13.97
N ARG A 191 -11.22 -15.01 14.41
CA ARG A 191 -11.16 -15.54 15.78
C ARG A 191 -10.89 -14.44 16.80
N GLU A 192 -10.17 -13.41 16.36
CA GLU A 192 -9.77 -12.27 17.17
C GLU A 192 -9.52 -11.06 16.25
N VAL A 193 -9.88 -9.86 16.73
CA VAL A 193 -9.55 -8.58 16.10
C VAL A 193 -8.90 -7.69 17.13
N ARG A 194 -7.62 -7.35 16.93
CA ARG A 194 -6.84 -6.47 17.80
C ARG A 194 -6.73 -5.10 17.17
N VAL A 195 -6.87 -4.05 17.97
CA VAL A 195 -6.50 -2.68 17.55
C VAL A 195 -5.14 -2.38 18.16
N ALA A 196 -4.21 -1.87 17.35
CA ALA A 196 -2.92 -1.42 17.85
C ALA A 196 -3.13 -0.33 18.92
N LYS A 197 -2.47 -0.49 20.07
CA LYS A 197 -2.63 0.36 21.26
C LYS A 197 -2.02 1.74 21.06
N ASP A 198 -0.91 1.79 20.32
CA ASP A 198 -0.14 2.99 20.08
C ASP A 198 0.58 2.95 18.73
N ALA A 199 1.27 4.05 18.40
CA ALA A 199 2.03 4.18 17.16
C ALA A 199 3.18 3.16 17.06
N GLY A 200 3.79 2.76 18.18
CA GLY A 200 4.89 1.80 18.20
C GLY A 200 4.43 0.39 17.85
N GLU A 201 3.31 -0.07 18.42
CA GLU A 201 2.69 -1.35 18.05
C GLU A 201 2.25 -1.35 16.58
N ARG A 202 1.65 -0.25 16.11
CA ARG A 202 1.32 -0.07 14.69
C ARG A 202 2.56 -0.20 13.79
N GLU A 203 3.63 0.53 14.10
CA GLU A 203 4.88 0.51 13.32
C GLU A 203 5.51 -0.89 13.32
N LEU A 204 5.44 -1.61 14.44
CA LEU A 204 5.94 -2.97 14.55
C LEU A 204 5.17 -3.94 13.64
N LEU A 205 3.82 -3.86 13.64
CA LEU A 205 2.99 -4.64 12.73
C LEU A 205 3.33 -4.32 11.26
N TRP A 206 3.42 -3.04 10.89
CA TRP A 206 3.79 -2.65 9.52
C TRP A 206 5.20 -3.08 9.13
N LYS A 207 6.14 -3.05 10.08
CA LYS A 207 7.49 -3.56 9.88
C LYS A 207 7.45 -5.06 9.56
N GLY A 208 6.63 -5.84 10.25
CA GLY A 208 6.37 -7.25 9.93
C GLY A 208 5.93 -7.44 8.47
N ARG A 209 4.84 -6.76 8.08
CA ARG A 209 4.28 -6.85 6.72
C ARG A 209 5.27 -6.39 5.63
N LYS A 210 5.95 -5.26 5.81
CA LYS A 210 6.89 -4.70 4.81
C LYS A 210 8.17 -5.53 4.66
N ASN A 211 8.55 -6.32 5.68
CA ASN A 211 9.74 -7.18 5.64
C ASN A 211 9.42 -8.65 5.34
N ALA A 212 8.20 -9.00 4.92
CA ALA A 212 7.82 -10.38 4.60
C ALA A 212 8.75 -11.01 3.54
N PHE A 213 9.05 -10.30 2.44
CA PHE A 213 9.99 -10.77 1.42
C PHE A 213 11.42 -10.93 1.96
N GLY A 214 11.85 -10.00 2.83
CA GLY A 214 13.14 -10.09 3.51
C GLY A 214 13.22 -11.34 4.40
N ALA A 215 12.14 -11.72 5.06
CA ALA A 215 12.06 -12.93 5.87
C ALA A 215 12.15 -14.20 5.00
N VAL A 216 11.45 -14.24 3.86
CA VAL A 216 11.52 -15.36 2.91
C VAL A 216 12.95 -15.60 2.41
N GLY A 217 13.67 -14.53 2.06
CA GLY A 217 15.06 -14.61 1.61
C GLY A 217 16.05 -15.18 2.64
N ARG A 218 15.66 -15.24 3.93
CA ARG A 218 16.45 -15.92 4.97
C ARG A 218 16.22 -17.42 5.02
N VAL A 219 15.08 -17.89 4.51
CA VAL A 219 14.68 -19.31 4.52
C VAL A 219 15.14 -20.00 3.24
N SER A 220 15.00 -19.34 2.10
CA SER A 220 15.36 -19.89 0.80
C SER A 220 16.03 -18.83 -0.09
N PRO A 221 17.14 -19.18 -0.77
CA PRO A 221 17.70 -18.31 -1.81
C PRO A 221 16.86 -18.31 -3.10
N TYR A 222 15.90 -19.24 -3.24
CA TYR A 222 15.01 -19.35 -4.38
C TYR A 222 13.59 -19.00 -3.96
N TYR A 223 13.02 -17.96 -4.55
CA TYR A 223 11.64 -17.54 -4.30
C TYR A 223 11.01 -17.05 -5.60
N TYR A 224 9.92 -17.70 -6.00
CA TYR A 224 9.13 -17.28 -7.16
C TYR A 224 8.05 -16.33 -6.69
N VAL A 225 8.09 -15.10 -7.22
CA VAL A 225 7.09 -14.07 -6.96
C VAL A 225 6.19 -13.96 -8.18
N GLN A 226 4.89 -13.97 -7.95
CA GLN A 226 3.88 -13.66 -8.95
C GLN A 226 3.12 -12.44 -8.46
N ASP A 227 3.15 -11.36 -9.23
CA ASP A 227 2.33 -10.20 -9.00
C ASP A 227 1.13 -10.24 -9.96
N GLY A 228 -0.07 -10.18 -9.41
CA GLY A 228 -1.29 -10.46 -10.14
C GLY A 228 -2.49 -9.77 -9.53
N VAL A 229 -3.47 -9.48 -10.38
CA VAL A 229 -4.70 -8.79 -9.99
C VAL A 229 -5.90 -9.69 -10.19
N VAL A 230 -6.79 -9.71 -9.21
CA VAL A 230 -8.10 -10.36 -9.30
C VAL A 230 -9.18 -9.40 -8.82
N PRO A 231 -10.42 -9.51 -9.32
CA PRO A 231 -11.53 -8.74 -8.77
C PRO A 231 -11.67 -8.99 -7.27
N ARG A 232 -11.98 -7.94 -6.48
CA ARG A 232 -12.17 -8.06 -5.01
C ARG A 232 -13.15 -9.18 -4.63
N THR A 233 -14.19 -9.38 -5.42
CA THR A 233 -15.21 -10.45 -5.25
C THR A 233 -14.71 -11.86 -5.53
N LYS A 234 -13.48 -12.01 -6.04
CA LYS A 234 -12.85 -13.30 -6.38
C LYS A 234 -11.64 -13.61 -5.50
N ILE A 235 -11.26 -12.73 -4.56
CA ILE A 235 -10.11 -12.94 -3.67
C ILE A 235 -10.23 -14.27 -2.91
N ALA A 236 -11.33 -14.48 -2.16
CA ALA A 236 -11.52 -15.71 -1.38
C ALA A 236 -11.45 -16.99 -2.24
N VAL A 237 -12.10 -16.99 -3.41
CA VAL A 237 -12.09 -18.13 -4.34
C VAL A 237 -10.71 -18.38 -4.94
N THR A 238 -9.92 -17.32 -5.15
CA THR A 238 -8.55 -17.43 -5.65
C THR A 238 -7.64 -18.01 -4.58
N LEU A 239 -7.74 -17.51 -3.35
CA LEU A 239 -6.96 -17.98 -2.21
C LEU A 239 -7.21 -19.46 -1.87
N ALA A 240 -8.42 -19.97 -2.11
CA ALA A 240 -8.74 -21.39 -1.90
C ALA A 240 -8.11 -22.34 -2.95
N LYS A 241 -7.53 -21.82 -4.03
CA LYS A 241 -7.01 -22.59 -5.17
C LYS A 241 -5.48 -22.58 -5.27
N ILE A 242 -4.82 -21.75 -4.46
CA ILE A 242 -3.37 -21.63 -4.37
C ILE A 242 -2.87 -22.33 -3.11
#